data_AF-A0A1M6YBD3-F1
#
_entry.id   AF-A0A1M6YBD3-F1
#
_cell.length_a   1.000
_cell.length_b   1.000
_cell.length_c   1.000
_cell.angle_alpha   90.00
_cell.angle_beta   90.00
_cell.angle_gamma   90.00
#
_symmetry.space_group_name_H-M   'P 1'
#
loop_
_entity.id
_entity.type
_entity.pdbx_description
1 polymer ?
#
loop_
_entity_poly.entity_id
_entity_poly.type
_entity_poly.pdbx_seq_one_letter_code
_entity_poly.pdbx_strand_id
1 'polypeptide(L)'
;MVKKHIKGLDGLRGLAAILVILGHVELIKKSLGLKNLNDGGGPFILYLGNHAVTFFFVLSGFLITYLLLNEKEFYSKIEIKNFYLRRLLRI
;
A
#
# COMPACT_ATOMS: atom_id res chain seq x y z
N MET A 1 -21.52 -10.73 -6.33
CA MET A 1 -20.30 -9.97 -5.98
C MET A 1 -20.45 -8.55 -6.50
N VAL A 2 -20.94 -7.60 -5.69
CA VAL A 2 -20.97 -6.19 -6.11
C VAL A 2 -19.54 -5.66 -6.03
N LYS A 3 -18.81 -5.74 -7.15
CA LYS A 3 -17.48 -5.13 -7.29
C LYS A 3 -17.67 -3.61 -7.32
N LYS A 4 -17.73 -2.97 -6.15
CA LYS A 4 -17.55 -1.51 -6.08
C LYS A 4 -16.06 -1.22 -6.18
N HIS A 5 -15.56 -1.21 -7.42
CA HIS A 5 -14.20 -0.79 -7.70
C HIS A 5 -14.10 0.69 -7.41
N ILE A 6 -13.38 1.04 -6.35
CA ILE A 6 -13.04 2.44 -6.08
C ILE A 6 -12.02 2.83 -7.14
N LYS A 7 -12.47 3.53 -8.19
CA LYS A 7 -11.58 4.03 -9.24
C LYS A 7 -10.51 4.93 -8.59
N GLY A 8 -9.26 4.74 -8.99
CA GLY A 8 -8.12 5.52 -8.48
C GLY A 8 -7.44 4.96 -7.23
N LEU A 9 -8.09 4.11 -6.43
CA LEU A 9 -7.47 3.57 -5.21
C LEU A 9 -6.28 2.65 -5.52
N ASP A 10 -6.41 1.80 -6.54
CA ASP A 10 -5.30 0.96 -7.00
C ASP A 10 -4.18 1.79 -7.63
N GLY A 11 -4.52 2.93 -8.27
CA GLY A 11 -3.53 3.89 -8.77
C GLY A 11 -2.74 4.57 -7.65
N LEU A 12 -3.42 4.99 -6.58
CA LEU A 12 -2.77 5.56 -5.39
C LEU A 12 -1.85 4.55 -4.70
N ARG A 13 -2.27 3.28 -4.61
CA ARG A 13 -1.43 2.19 -4.10
C ARG A 13 -0.21 1.96 -4.98
N GLY A 14 -0.37 2.00 -6.31
CA GLY A 14 0.74 1.92 -7.26
C GLY A 14 1.74 3.07 -7.09
N LEU A 15 1.25 4.31 -6.98
CA LEU A 15 2.09 5.49 -6.73
C LEU A 15 2.84 5.36 -5.40
N ALA A 16 2.15 4.94 -4.33
CA ALA A 16 2.76 4.71 -3.04
C ALA A 16 3.86 3.64 -3.13
N ALA A 17 3.62 2.52 -3.81
CA ALA A 17 4.61 1.47 -4.00
C ALA A 17 5.87 1.97 -4.73
N ILE A 18 5.73 2.82 -5.75
CA ILE A 18 6.87 3.44 -6.44
C ILE A 18 7.68 4.31 -5.49
N LEU A 19 7.02 5.16 -4.69
CA LEU A 19 7.69 6.01 -3.70
C LEU A 19 8.41 5.20 -2.62
N VAL A 20 7.83 4.06 -2.20
CA VAL A 20 8.47 3.10 -1.29
C VAL A 20 9.74 2.52 -1.90
N ILE A 21 9.69 2.08 -3.16
CA ILE A 21 10.86 1.53 -3.86
C ILE A 21 11.96 2.58 -3.94
N LEU A 22 11.63 3.81 -4.33
CA LEU A 22 12.59 4.92 -4.37
C LEU A 22 13.24 5.16 -3.00
N GLY A 23 12.45 5.15 -1.91
CA GLY A 23 12.98 5.25 -0.55
C GLY A 23 13.97 4.14 -0.20
N HIS A 24 13.68 2.89 -0.57
CA HIS A 24 14.58 1.75 -0.33
C HIS A 24 15.85 1.81 -1.17
N VAL A 25 15.76 2.22 -2.44
CA VAL A 25 16.92 2.41 -3.32
C VAL A 25 17.90 3.41 -2.71
N GLU A 26 17.39 4.52 -2.18
CA GLU A 26 18.24 5.52 -1.53
C GLU A 26 18.82 4.99 -0.20
N LEU A 27 18.06 4.22 0.58
CA LEU A 27 18.54 3.58 1.81
C LEU A 27 19.69 2.60 1.52
N ILE A 28 19.59 1.82 0.43
CA ILE A 28 20.63 0.88 -0.03
C ILE A 28 21.87 1.63 -0.55
N LYS A 29 21.69 2.70 -1.33
CA LYS A 29 22.84 3.53 -1.78
C LYS A 29 23.63 4.07 -0.59
N LYS A 30 22.93 4.55 0.44
CA LYS A 30 23.56 5.03 1.68
C LYS A 30 24.34 3.92 2.40
N SER A 31 23.79 2.70 2.50
CA SER A 31 24.49 1.59 3.16
C SER A 31 25.72 1.12 2.38
N LEU A 32 25.74 1.29 1.06
CA LEU A 32 26.87 0.98 0.18
C LEU A 32 27.92 2.10 0.10
N GLY A 33 27.71 3.23 0.80
CA GLY A 33 28.61 4.38 0.73
C GLY A 33 28.59 5.11 -0.62
N LEU A 34 27.56 4.87 -1.44
CA LEU A 34 27.37 5.54 -2.72
C LEU A 34 26.68 6.88 -2.51
N LYS A 35 27.04 7.86 -3.34
CA LYS A 35 26.42 9.19 -3.31
C LYS A 35 24.90 9.08 -3.43
N ASN A 36 24.23 9.53 -2.40
CA ASN A 36 22.78 9.49 -2.26
C ASN A 36 22.18 10.87 -2.49
N LEU A 37 20.90 10.94 -2.85
CA LEU A 37 20.18 12.22 -2.94
C LEU A 37 20.07 12.93 -1.57
N ASN A 38 20.20 12.20 -0.47
CA ASN A 38 20.20 12.74 0.89
C ASN A 38 21.56 13.33 1.33
N ASP A 39 22.66 13.08 0.61
CA ASP A 39 24.00 13.54 1.04
C ASP A 39 24.20 15.05 0.87
N GLY A 40 23.38 15.71 0.05
CA GLY A 40 23.43 17.17 -0.18
C GLY A 40 22.13 17.91 0.13
N GLY A 41 21.07 17.21 0.55
CA GLY A 41 19.70 17.74 0.59
C GLY A 41 18.83 17.13 1.69
N GLY A 42 19.40 16.78 2.85
CA GLY A 42 18.67 16.26 4.01
C GLY A 42 17.95 14.92 3.77
N PRO A 43 17.45 14.25 4.82
CA PRO A 43 16.82 12.92 4.73
C PRO A 43 15.40 12.92 4.11
N PHE A 44 15.10 13.84 3.19
CA PHE A 44 13.75 14.05 2.66
C PHE A 44 13.19 12.80 1.96
N ILE A 45 14.00 12.14 1.12
CA ILE A 45 13.56 10.94 0.39
C ILE A 45 13.31 9.77 1.36
N LEU A 46 14.11 9.66 2.42
CA LEU A 46 13.92 8.62 3.44
C LEU A 46 12.61 8.81 4.22
N TYR A 47 12.31 10.04 4.63
CA TYR A 47 11.03 10.35 5.26
C TYR A 47 9.86 10.09 4.32
N LEU A 48 9.97 10.50 3.06
CA LEU A 48 8.95 10.27 2.04
C LEU A 48 8.71 8.77 1.81
N GLY A 49 9.76 7.96 1.75
CA GLY A 49 9.68 6.51 1.65
C GLY A 49 8.92 5.89 2.83
N ASN A 50 9.26 6.28 4.06
CA ASN A 50 8.55 5.83 5.26
C ASN A 50 7.06 6.22 5.24
N HIS A 51 6.74 7.44 4.85
CA HIS A 51 5.36 7.91 4.77
C HIS A 51 4.58 7.18 3.66
N ALA A 52 5.24 6.89 2.53
CA ALA A 52 4.66 6.12 1.44
C ALA A 52 4.33 4.68 1.86
N VAL A 53 5.17 4.04 2.69
CA VAL A 53 4.88 2.71 3.26
C VAL A 53 3.62 2.77 4.11
N THR A 54 3.56 3.70 5.07
CA THR A 54 2.40 3.89 5.93
C THR A 54 1.14 4.15 5.10
N PHE A 55 1.23 5.03 4.10
CA PHE A 55 0.12 5.35 3.21
C PHE A 55 -0.36 4.11 2.43
N PHE A 56 0.55 3.30 1.89
CA PHE A 56 0.21 2.05 1.19
C PHE A 56 -0.56 1.08 2.09
N PHE A 57 -0.12 0.91 3.33
CA PHE A 57 -0.78 0.04 4.30
C PHE A 57 -2.15 0.57 4.74
N VAL A 58 -2.28 1.88 4.97
CA VAL A 58 -3.56 2.51 5.30
C VAL A 58 -4.57 2.34 4.18
N LEU A 59 -4.19 2.57 2.92
CA LEU A 59 -5.08 2.37 1.77
C LEU A 59 -5.50 0.89 1.62
N SER A 60 -4.58 -0.03 1.87
CA SER A 60 -4.86 -1.47 1.79
C SER A 60 -5.80 -1.92 2.91
N GLY A 61 -5.59 -1.44 4.14
CA GLY A 61 -6.46 -1.70 5.29
C GLY A 61 -7.85 -1.11 5.08
N PHE A 62 -7.94 0.14 4.62
CA PHE A 62 -9.20 0.79 4.24
C PHE A 62 -9.99 -0.05 3.24
N LEU A 63 -9.34 -0.50 2.16
CA LEU A 63 -9.98 -1.32 1.13
C LEU A 63 -10.51 -2.65 1.69
N ILE A 64 -9.72 -3.33 2.52
CA ILE A 64 -10.13 -4.61 3.12
C ILE A 64 -11.34 -4.41 4.02
N THR A 65 -11.28 -3.45 4.94
CA THR A 65 -12.39 -3.15 5.86
C THR A 65 -13.64 -2.70 5.09
N TYR A 66 -13.49 -1.87 4.07
CA TYR A 66 -14.59 -1.44 3.20
C TYR A 66 -15.29 -2.62 2.53
N LEU A 67 -14.52 -3.56 1.97
CA LEU A 67 -15.08 -4.74 1.32
C LEU A 67 -15.77 -5.68 2.32
N LEU A 68 -15.22 -5.83 3.53
CA LEU A 68 -15.82 -6.64 4.59
C LEU A 68 -17.14 -6.04 5.11
N LEU A 69 -17.20 -4.73 5.29
CA LEU A 69 -18.43 -4.03 5.68
C LEU A 69 -19.51 -4.17 4.60
N ASN A 70 -19.13 -4.04 3.33
CA ASN A 70 -20.03 -4.26 2.21
C ASN A 70 -20.51 -5.73 2.17
N GLU A 71 -19.63 -6.70 2.37
CA GLU A 71 -20.02 -8.13 2.46
C GLU A 71 -21.01 -8.39 3.60
N LYS A 72 -20.79 -7.77 4.78
CA LYS A 72 -21.72 -7.86 5.92
C LYS A 72 -23.11 -7.32 5.59
N GLU A 73 -23.20 -6.24 4.83
CA GLU A 73 -24.49 -5.63 4.45
C GLU A 73 -25.29 -6.56 3.52
N PHE A 74 -24.62 -7.22 2.57
CA PHE A 74 -25.28 -8.12 1.60
C PHE A 74 -25.57 -9.53 2.12
N TYR A 75 -24.70 -10.09 2.96
CA TYR A 75 -24.76 -11.49 3.39
C TYR A 75 -25.06 -11.68 4.88
N SER A 76 -25.21 -10.60 5.66
CA SER A 76 -25.46 -10.58 7.11
C SER A 76 -24.41 -11.32 7.97
N LYS A 77 -23.38 -11.88 7.36
CA LYS A 77 -22.25 -12.58 7.98
C LYS A 77 -20.95 -12.19 7.29
N ILE A 78 -19.87 -12.11 8.07
CA ILE A 78 -18.53 -11.90 7.56
C ILE A 78 -17.80 -13.25 7.58
N GLU A 79 -17.52 -13.81 6.40
CA GLU A 79 -16.71 -15.02 6.27
C GLU A 79 -15.26 -14.68 5.98
N ILE A 80 -14.49 -14.42 7.04
CA ILE A 80 -13.09 -13.97 6.93
C ILE A 80 -12.22 -14.94 6.12
N LYS A 81 -12.36 -16.26 6.34
CA LYS A 81 -11.62 -17.29 5.59
C LYS A 81 -11.89 -17.20 4.09
N ASN A 82 -13.17 -17.17 3.71
CA ASN A 82 -13.56 -17.13 2.31
C ASN A 82 -13.17 -15.79 1.67
N PHE A 83 -13.23 -14.68 2.43
CA PHE A 83 -12.76 -13.38 1.99
C PHE A 83 -11.28 -13.39 1.60
N TYR A 84 -10.40 -13.86 2.50
CA TYR A 84 -8.97 -13.93 2.21
C TYR A 84 -8.64 -14.93 1.11
N LEU A 85 -9.35 -16.06 1.03
CA LEU A 85 -9.20 -17.03 -0.06
C LEU A 85 -9.51 -16.40 -1.43
N ARG A 86 -10.64 -15.69 -1.54
CA ARG A 86 -11.03 -14.96 -2.77
C ARG A 86 -10.03 -13.86 -3.12
N ARG A 87 -9.46 -13.20 -2.12
CA ARG A 87 -8.48 -12.13 -2.32
C ARG A 87 -7.13 -12.69 -2.77
N LEU A 88 -6.69 -13.82 -2.23
CA LEU A 88 -5.50 -14.55 -2.67
C LEU A 88 -5.63 -15.04 -4.11
N LEU A 89 -6.77 -15.65 -4.48
CA LEU A 89 -7.01 -16.13 -5.86
C LEU A 89 -7.09 -15.03 -6.92
N ARG A 90 -7.20 -13.75 -6.51
CA ARG A 90 -7.33 -12.60 -7.42
C ARG A 90 -6.00 -11.87 -7.63
N ILE A 91 -5.06 -11.97 -6.70
CA ILE A 91 -3.71 -11.37 -6.77
C ILE A 91 -2.83 -12.32 -7.59
#